data_AF-K1TXC3-F1
#
_entry.id   AF-K1TXC3-F1
#
_cell.length_a   1.000
_cell.length_b   1.000
_cell.length_c   1.000
_cell.angle_alpha   90.00
_cell.angle_beta   90.00
_cell.angle_gamma   90.00
#
_symmetry.space_group_name_H-M   'P 1'
#
loop_
_entity.id
_entity.type
_entity.pdbx_description
1 polymer ?
#
loop_
_entity_poly.entity_id
_entity_poly.type
_entity_poly.pdbx_seq_one_letter_code
_entity_poly.pdbx_strand_id
1 'polypeptide(L)'
;MNNKFSVSADYFIQKTEDMLLSMPQSLSFGLSGNPTVNAGTVENKGFEISLNHRNNVGDLYYHVGVNATFIKNELTEVNGSRDEWQGFNPHAKGTITYAKTGHSIGYFNLIKTDGVFQSQQEIDAYVDKNGNKIQPNAQPGDLRFVDYNGDGK
;
A
#
# COMPACT_ATOMS: atom_id res chain seq x y z
N MET A 1 41.25 19.97 -3.10
CA MET A 1 39.96 19.33 -3.45
C MET A 1 38.93 20.46 -3.60
N ASN A 2 38.40 20.72 -4.81
CA ASN A 2 37.70 21.99 -5.12
C ASN A 2 36.17 21.95 -4.90
N ASN A 3 35.65 21.20 -3.91
CA ASN A 3 34.21 21.13 -3.56
C ASN A 3 33.24 21.17 -4.75
N LYS A 4 33.59 20.44 -5.82
CA LYS A 4 32.77 20.31 -7.03
C LYS A 4 31.64 19.32 -6.82
N PHE A 5 31.87 18.30 -5.99
CA PHE A 5 30.88 17.31 -5.59
C PHE A 5 30.43 17.56 -4.16
N SER A 6 29.13 17.41 -3.93
CA SER A 6 28.52 17.33 -2.61
C SER A 6 27.64 16.10 -2.56
N VAL A 7 27.84 15.25 -1.55
CA VAL A 7 27.03 14.06 -1.30
C VAL A 7 26.45 14.18 0.08
N SER A 8 25.14 13.95 0.21
CA SER A 8 24.48 13.76 1.50
C SER A 8 23.78 12.41 1.48
N ALA A 9 23.89 11.67 2.57
CA ALA A 9 23.20 10.40 2.75
C ALA A 9 22.69 10.32 4.19
N ASP A 10 21.41 10.06 4.33
CA ASP A 10 20.71 10.07 5.61
C ASP A 10 19.93 8.78 5.78
N TYR A 11 19.98 8.20 6.97
CA TYR A 11 19.06 7.15 7.40
C TYR A 11 18.14 7.75 8.45
N PHE A 12 16.83 7.56 8.27
CA PHE A 12 15.85 8.12 9.17
C PHE A 12 14.87 7.05 9.67
N ILE A 13 14.40 7.26 10.89
CA ILE A 13 13.25 6.58 11.48
C ILE A 13 12.39 7.66 12.12
N GLN A 14 11.20 7.86 11.58
CA GLN A 14 10.21 8.80 12.10
C GLN A 14 9.01 8.01 12.62
N LYS A 15 8.71 8.19 13.91
CA LYS A 15 7.50 7.64 14.54
C LYS A 15 6.51 8.76 14.81
N THR A 16 5.29 8.58 14.34
CA THR A 16 4.14 9.41 14.70
C THR A 16 3.30 8.61 15.67
N GLU A 17 3.34 9.02 16.93
CA GLU A 17 2.58 8.41 18.03
C GLU A 17 1.26 9.16 18.25
N ASP A 18 0.33 8.54 18.96
CA ASP A 18 -0.96 9.13 19.32
C ASP A 18 -1.80 9.62 18.13
N MET A 19 -1.75 8.90 17.01
CA MET A 19 -2.57 9.20 15.84
C MET A 19 -4.06 9.05 16.17
N LEU A 20 -4.85 10.04 15.78
CA LEU A 20 -6.30 10.06 15.95
C LEU A 20 -6.96 8.99 15.08
N LEU A 21 -7.61 8.02 15.72
CA LEU A 21 -8.33 6.92 15.07
C LEU A 21 -9.77 6.85 15.56
N SER A 22 -10.69 6.56 14.65
CA SER A 22 -12.08 6.26 14.99
C SER A 22 -12.18 4.81 15.49
N MET A 23 -12.40 4.66 16.79
CA MET A 23 -12.43 3.36 17.48
C MET A 23 -13.85 2.88 17.73
N PRO A 24 -14.18 1.61 17.46
CA PRO A 24 -15.49 1.08 17.77
C PRO A 24 -15.72 1.08 19.28
N GLN A 25 -16.91 1.48 19.70
CA GLN A 25 -17.36 1.37 21.08
C GLN A 25 -18.47 0.32 21.20
N SER A 26 -18.62 -0.27 22.39
CA SER A 26 -19.70 -1.23 22.64
C SER A 26 -21.07 -0.56 22.47
N LEU A 27 -22.01 -1.24 21.80
CA LEU A 27 -23.39 -0.78 21.69
C LEU A 27 -24.06 -0.63 23.08
N SER A 28 -23.56 -1.34 24.10
CA SER A 28 -24.05 -1.23 25.48
C SER A 28 -23.86 0.15 26.10
N PHE A 29 -23.01 1.02 25.53
CA PHE A 29 -22.86 2.40 25.98
C PHE A 29 -24.08 3.27 25.64
N GLY A 30 -24.97 2.83 24.74
CA GLY A 30 -26.17 3.57 24.35
C GLY A 30 -25.89 4.84 23.54
N LEU A 31 -24.64 5.04 23.11
CA LEU A 31 -24.20 6.16 22.27
C LEU A 31 -24.06 5.71 20.82
N SER A 32 -24.40 6.59 19.88
CA SER A 32 -24.18 6.37 18.45
C SER A 32 -22.82 6.86 18.00
N GLY A 33 -22.29 6.25 16.95
CA GLY A 33 -20.99 6.60 16.37
C GLY A 33 -19.80 5.98 17.08
N ASN A 34 -18.60 6.34 16.62
CA ASN A 34 -17.33 5.85 17.15
C ASN A 34 -16.50 7.04 17.61
N PRO A 35 -16.00 7.08 18.86
CA PRO A 35 -15.14 8.15 19.32
C PRO A 35 -13.82 8.16 18.54
N THR A 36 -13.30 9.36 18.31
CA THR A 36 -11.93 9.55 17.83
C THR A 36 -11.00 9.64 19.03
N VAL A 37 -9.97 8.79 19.08
CA VAL A 37 -9.02 8.70 20.18
C VAL A 37 -7.59 8.61 19.66
N ASN A 38 -6.62 9.04 20.48
CA ASN A 38 -5.20 8.84 20.22
C ASN A 38 -4.88 7.36 20.41
N ALA A 39 -4.76 6.61 19.31
CA ALA A 39 -4.66 5.16 19.41
C ALA A 39 -3.80 4.53 18.32
N GLY A 40 -3.13 5.27 17.44
CA GLY A 40 -2.29 4.70 16.38
C GLY A 40 -0.83 5.15 16.46
N THR A 41 0.08 4.24 16.15
CA THR A 41 1.51 4.55 15.94
C THR A 41 1.93 4.16 14.54
N VAL A 42 2.55 5.09 13.83
CA VAL A 42 3.00 4.92 12.44
C VAL A 42 4.50 5.15 12.36
N GLU A 43 5.22 4.22 11.74
CA GLU A 43 6.65 4.35 11.49
C GLU A 43 6.90 4.59 9.99
N ASN A 44 7.70 5.61 9.69
CA ASN A 44 8.33 5.81 8.39
C ASN A 44 9.83 5.68 8.58
N LYS A 45 10.45 4.71 7.91
CA LYS A 45 11.91 4.53 7.94
C LYS A 45 12.47 4.38 6.55
N GLY A 46 13.68 4.88 6.34
CA GLY A 46 14.21 4.97 5.00
C GLY A 46 15.61 5.53 4.89
N PHE A 47 16.06 5.60 3.64
CA PHE A 47 17.32 6.21 3.27
C PHE A 47 17.05 7.32 2.25
N GLU A 48 17.74 8.43 2.41
CA GLU A 48 17.78 9.52 1.44
C GLU A 48 19.22 9.72 0.98
N ILE A 49 19.41 9.90 -0.33
CA ILE A 49 20.71 10.24 -0.90
C ILE A 49 20.55 11.39 -1.86
N SER A 50 21.47 12.35 -1.80
CA SER A 50 21.59 13.41 -2.78
C SER A 50 23.03 13.56 -3.25
N LEU A 51 23.20 13.79 -4.55
CA LEU A 51 24.47 14.05 -5.20
C LEU A 51 24.33 15.33 -6.01
N ASN A 52 25.18 16.30 -5.72
CA ASN A 52 25.27 17.55 -6.46
C ASN A 52 26.66 17.68 -7.06
N HIS A 53 26.71 18.11 -8.32
CA HIS A 53 27.95 18.44 -9.02
C HIS A 53 27.87 19.84 -9.62
N ARG A 54 28.86 20.67 -9.31
CA ARG A 54 29.02 22.02 -9.87
C ARG A 54 30.41 22.20 -10.42
N ASN A 55 30.51 22.80 -11.61
CA ASN A 55 31.80 23.02 -12.25
C ASN A 55 31.74 24.15 -13.29
N ASN A 56 32.92 24.68 -13.63
CA ASN A 56 33.14 25.54 -14.79
C ASN A 56 33.83 24.74 -15.91
N VAL A 57 33.38 24.90 -17.15
CA VAL A 57 34.02 24.38 -18.38
C VAL A 57 34.19 25.56 -19.34
N GLY A 58 35.39 26.13 -19.39
CA GLY A 58 35.60 27.44 -20.02
C GLY A 58 34.76 28.50 -19.30
N ASP A 59 33.96 29.25 -20.07
CA ASP A 59 33.04 30.27 -19.55
C ASP A 59 31.68 29.68 -19.08
N LEU A 60 31.45 28.38 -19.31
CA LEU A 60 30.21 27.72 -18.91
C LEU A 60 30.29 27.24 -17.46
N TYR A 61 29.54 27.88 -16.56
CA TYR A 61 29.22 27.33 -15.25
C TYR A 61 28.00 26.42 -15.34
N TYR A 62 28.06 25.25 -14.68
CA TYR A 62 26.89 24.40 -14.48
C TYR A 62 26.79 23.87 -13.05
N HIS A 63 25.56 23.52 -12.67
CA HIS A 63 25.23 22.85 -11.42
C HIS A 63 24.09 21.85 -11.68
N VAL A 64 24.34 20.57 -11.43
CA VAL A 64 23.37 19.49 -11.59
C VAL A 64 23.25 18.75 -10.25
N GLY A 65 22.01 18.48 -9.84
CA GLY A 65 21.69 17.73 -8.63
C GLY A 65 20.75 16.57 -8.94
N VAL A 66 20.94 15.45 -8.26
CA VAL A 66 20.03 14.31 -8.26
C VAL A 66 19.82 13.85 -6.82
N ASN A 67 18.60 13.40 -6.52
CA ASN A 67 18.27 12.79 -5.23
C ASN A 67 17.42 11.53 -5.42
N ALA A 68 17.51 10.62 -4.47
CA ALA A 68 16.69 9.43 -4.39
C ALA A 68 16.33 9.16 -2.92
N THR A 69 15.08 8.74 -2.70
CA THR A 69 14.54 8.45 -1.37
C THR A 69 13.84 7.10 -1.39
N PHE A 70 14.15 6.25 -0.41
CA PHE A 70 13.55 4.94 -0.22
C PHE A 70 12.88 4.91 1.15
N ILE A 71 11.55 4.78 1.20
CA ILE A 71 10.77 4.82 2.44
C ILE A 71 9.92 3.56 2.57
N LYS A 72 9.93 2.96 3.76
CA LYS A 72 8.92 2.00 4.20
C LYS A 72 8.01 2.67 5.23
N ASN A 73 6.71 2.67 4.95
CA ASN A 73 5.65 3.10 5.87
C ASN A 73 5.00 1.87 6.52
N GLU A 74 4.68 1.94 7.80
CA GLU A 74 4.03 0.85 8.53
C GLU A 74 3.18 1.39 9.69
N LEU A 75 1.92 0.96 9.80
CA LEU A 75 1.13 1.10 11.03
C LEU A 75 1.65 0.06 12.02
N THR A 76 2.39 0.48 13.04
CA THR A 76 3.12 -0.45 13.93
C THR A 76 2.33 -0.87 15.16
N GLU A 77 1.43 -0.01 15.64
CA GLU A 77 0.67 -0.26 16.86
C GLU A 77 -0.72 0.40 16.82
N VAL A 78 -1.68 -0.26 17.45
CA VAL A 78 -2.97 0.33 17.77
C VAL A 78 -3.38 -0.03 19.20
N ASN A 79 -3.79 0.99 19.96
CA ASN A 79 -4.41 0.83 21.28
C ASN A 79 -5.91 0.52 21.17
N GLY A 80 -6.29 -0.75 21.12
CA GLY A 80 -7.68 -1.20 21.29
C GLY A 80 -8.02 -2.49 20.54
N SER A 81 -9.32 -2.76 20.39
CA SER A 81 -9.81 -4.04 19.85
C SER A 81 -9.92 -4.10 18.32
N ARG A 82 -9.72 -2.97 17.63
CA ARG A 82 -9.77 -2.87 16.17
C ARG A 82 -8.36 -2.66 15.65
N ASP A 83 -7.93 -3.44 14.68
CA ASP A 83 -6.59 -3.37 14.10
C ASP A 83 -6.60 -2.97 12.61
N GLU A 84 -7.77 -2.70 12.03
CA GLU A 84 -7.95 -2.45 10.59
C GLU A 84 -9.01 -1.37 10.27
N TRP A 85 -8.68 -0.43 9.38
CA TRP A 85 -9.60 0.60 8.85
C TRP A 85 -9.70 0.54 7.34
N GLN A 86 -10.93 0.72 6.86
CA GLN A 86 -11.22 0.86 5.44
C GLN A 86 -10.81 2.26 4.95
N GLY A 87 -10.12 2.30 3.81
CA GLY A 87 -9.71 3.51 3.14
C GLY A 87 -10.58 3.81 1.92
N PHE A 88 -9.97 3.85 0.74
CA PHE A 88 -10.60 4.25 -0.50
C PHE A 88 -11.58 3.18 -1.01
N ASN A 89 -12.79 3.62 -1.37
CA ASN A 89 -13.85 2.79 -1.93
C ASN A 89 -14.33 3.40 -3.26
N PRO A 90 -13.78 2.96 -4.40
CA PRO A 90 -14.17 3.48 -5.71
C PRO A 90 -15.65 3.19 -6.00
N HIS A 91 -16.39 4.24 -6.33
CA HIS A 91 -17.80 4.16 -6.75
C HIS A 91 -18.73 3.43 -5.77
N ALA A 92 -18.38 3.36 -4.48
CA ALA A 92 -19.11 2.58 -3.48
C ALA A 92 -19.27 1.09 -3.85
N LYS A 93 -18.34 0.53 -4.63
CA LYS A 93 -18.36 -0.86 -5.11
C LYS A 93 -17.49 -1.82 -4.29
N GLY A 94 -16.79 -1.31 -3.28
CA GLY A 94 -15.95 -2.10 -2.40
C GLY A 94 -14.70 -1.34 -2.01
N THR A 95 -14.27 -1.50 -0.76
CA THR A 95 -13.06 -0.86 -0.27
C THR A 95 -11.85 -1.59 -0.87
N ILE A 96 -10.91 -0.83 -1.44
CA ILE A 96 -9.72 -1.38 -2.10
C ILE A 96 -8.41 -1.05 -1.38
N THR A 97 -8.41 -0.06 -0.47
CA THR A 97 -7.26 0.24 0.38
C THR A 97 -7.62 0.15 1.85
N TYR A 98 -6.66 -0.26 2.67
CA TYR A 98 -6.84 -0.48 4.09
C TYR A 98 -5.65 0.10 4.87
N ALA A 99 -5.85 0.34 6.16
CA ALA A 99 -4.78 0.58 7.11
C ALA A 99 -4.87 -0.52 8.17
N LYS A 100 -3.80 -1.29 8.35
CA LYS A 100 -3.76 -2.43 9.27
C LYS A 100 -2.40 -2.53 9.93
N THR A 101 -2.36 -2.93 11.19
CA THR A 101 -1.11 -3.17 11.89
C THR A 101 -0.21 -4.13 11.10
N GLY A 102 1.08 -3.79 10.98
CA GLY A 102 2.08 -4.53 10.18
C GLY A 102 2.07 -4.23 8.67
N HIS A 103 1.21 -3.33 8.20
CA HIS A 103 1.12 -2.93 6.79
C HIS A 103 1.30 -1.41 6.63
N SER A 104 1.70 -0.99 5.43
CA SER A 104 1.67 0.43 5.05
C SER A 104 0.25 0.98 5.14
N ILE A 105 0.09 2.21 5.59
CA ILE A 105 -1.20 2.89 5.55
C ILE A 105 -1.65 3.04 4.10
N GLY A 106 -2.90 2.67 3.84
CA GLY A 106 -3.47 2.75 2.49
C GLY A 106 -2.97 1.67 1.55
N TYR A 107 -2.45 0.55 2.08
CA TYR A 107 -2.08 -0.59 1.24
C TYR A 107 -3.30 -1.12 0.47
N PHE A 108 -3.08 -1.54 -0.77
CA PHE A 108 -4.12 -2.20 -1.55
C PHE A 108 -4.37 -3.60 -1.01
N ASN A 109 -5.62 -3.90 -0.69
CA ASN A 109 -6.07 -5.24 -0.33
C ASN A 109 -6.99 -5.75 -1.43
N LEU A 110 -6.41 -6.45 -2.40
CA LEU A 110 -7.07 -6.89 -3.63
C LEU A 110 -6.85 -8.38 -3.83
N ILE A 111 -7.80 -9.04 -4.50
CA ILE A 111 -7.60 -10.40 -4.99
C ILE A 111 -6.51 -10.36 -6.07
N LYS A 112 -5.49 -11.20 -5.94
CA LYS A 112 -4.44 -11.28 -6.97
C LYS A 112 -5.05 -11.79 -8.27
N THR A 113 -4.64 -11.18 -9.36
CA THR A 113 -5.05 -11.58 -10.70
C THR A 113 -3.89 -12.22 -11.45
N ASP A 114 -4.25 -13.04 -12.44
CA ASP A 114 -3.37 -13.65 -13.42
C ASP A 114 -3.77 -13.18 -14.83
N GLY A 115 -3.84 -11.86 -15.00
CA GLY A 115 -4.21 -11.24 -16.26
C GLY A 115 -5.71 -11.20 -16.54
N VAL A 116 -6.06 -11.25 -17.83
CA VAL A 116 -7.40 -11.07 -18.37
C VAL A 116 -7.72 -12.22 -19.30
N PHE A 117 -8.93 -12.77 -19.21
CA PHE A 117 -9.41 -13.79 -20.14
C PHE A 117 -9.51 -13.24 -21.56
N GLN A 118 -8.79 -13.81 -22.51
CA GLN A 118 -8.83 -13.38 -23.91
C GLN A 118 -9.93 -14.07 -24.72
N SER A 119 -10.38 -15.25 -24.26
CA SER A 119 -11.35 -16.06 -25.01
C SER A 119 -12.21 -16.92 -24.10
N GLN A 120 -13.35 -17.39 -24.62
CA GLN A 120 -14.21 -18.35 -23.92
C GLN A 120 -13.49 -19.66 -23.61
N GLN A 121 -12.55 -20.07 -24.46
CA GLN A 121 -11.75 -21.28 -24.28
C GLN A 121 -10.86 -21.19 -23.04
N GLU A 122 -10.27 -20.03 -22.77
CA GLU A 122 -9.49 -19.81 -21.54
C GLU A 122 -10.36 -19.92 -20.29
N ILE A 123 -11.59 -19.39 -20.33
CA ILE A 123 -12.54 -19.46 -19.23
C ILE A 123 -12.98 -20.92 -18.99
N ASP A 124 -13.27 -21.65 -20.06
CA ASP A 124 -13.69 -23.05 -19.97
C ASP A 124 -12.57 -23.97 -19.47
N ALA A 125 -11.32 -23.64 -19.79
CA ALA A 125 -10.14 -24.33 -19.27
C ALA A 125 -9.74 -23.91 -17.84
N TYR A 126 -10.30 -22.82 -17.31
CA TYR A 126 -9.97 -22.29 -15.99
C TYR A 126 -10.75 -22.98 -14.88
N VAL A 127 -10.28 -24.17 -14.51
CA VAL A 127 -10.92 -25.07 -13.55
C VAL A 127 -10.01 -25.39 -12.36
N ASP A 128 -10.63 -25.72 -11.23
CA ASP A 128 -9.95 -26.26 -10.05
C ASP A 128 -9.42 -27.69 -10.31
N LYS A 129 -8.76 -28.26 -9.30
CA LYS A 129 -8.26 -29.65 -9.34
C LYS A 129 -9.34 -30.73 -9.55
N ASN A 130 -10.61 -30.40 -9.33
CA ASN A 130 -11.75 -31.30 -9.48
C ASN A 130 -12.50 -31.06 -10.81
N GLY A 131 -12.06 -30.10 -11.64
CA GLY A 131 -12.71 -29.74 -12.90
C GLY A 131 -13.86 -28.73 -12.76
N ASN A 132 -14.06 -28.12 -11.59
CA ASN A 132 -15.07 -27.07 -11.41
C ASN A 132 -14.52 -25.72 -11.90
N LYS A 133 -15.33 -24.94 -12.61
CA LYS A 133 -14.95 -23.58 -13.03
C LYS A 133 -14.72 -22.69 -11.81
N ILE A 134 -13.54 -22.06 -11.73
CA ILE A 134 -13.17 -21.11 -10.66
C ILE A 134 -13.97 -19.81 -10.81
N GLN A 135 -14.15 -19.33 -12.04
CA GLN A 135 -14.95 -18.14 -12.36
C GLN A 135 -16.03 -18.48 -13.40
N PRO A 136 -17.13 -19.15 -13.01
CA PRO A 136 -18.13 -19.66 -13.96
C PRO A 136 -18.87 -18.56 -14.74
N ASN A 137 -18.89 -17.34 -14.20
CA ASN A 137 -19.57 -16.18 -14.80
C ASN A 137 -18.61 -15.24 -15.56
N ALA A 138 -17.32 -15.59 -15.68
CA ALA A 138 -16.37 -14.75 -16.41
C ALA A 138 -16.72 -14.68 -17.90
N GLN A 139 -16.47 -13.52 -18.49
CA GLN A 139 -16.56 -13.26 -19.93
C GLN A 139 -15.19 -12.85 -20.48
N PRO A 140 -14.92 -13.01 -21.78
CA PRO A 140 -13.71 -12.47 -22.39
C PRO A 140 -13.59 -10.97 -22.09
N GLY A 141 -12.44 -10.56 -21.53
CA GLY A 141 -12.20 -9.22 -21.01
C GLY A 141 -12.24 -9.11 -19.47
N ASP A 142 -12.78 -10.11 -18.76
CA ASP A 142 -12.77 -10.12 -17.30
C ASP A 142 -11.40 -10.51 -16.73
N LEU A 143 -11.12 -10.02 -15.53
CA LEU A 143 -9.93 -10.40 -14.77
C LEU A 143 -9.98 -11.89 -14.42
N ARG A 144 -8.84 -12.57 -14.60
CA ARG A 144 -8.60 -13.92 -14.09
C ARG A 144 -8.07 -13.81 -12.67
N PHE A 145 -8.81 -14.24 -11.66
CA PHE A 145 -8.40 -14.25 -10.26
C PHE A 145 -7.62 -15.51 -9.93
N VAL A 146 -6.56 -15.41 -9.13
CA VAL A 146 -5.79 -16.56 -8.67
C VAL A 146 -6.55 -17.30 -7.57
N ASP A 147 -6.88 -18.57 -7.81
CA ASP A 147 -7.37 -19.50 -6.78
C ASP A 147 -6.21 -19.89 -5.84
N TYR A 148 -6.14 -19.26 -4.67
CA TYR A 148 -5.04 -19.42 -3.71
C TYR A 148 -5.17 -20.65 -2.81
N ASN A 149 -6.41 -21.06 -2.50
CA ASN A 149 -6.75 -22.15 -1.59
C ASN A 149 -7.16 -23.43 -2.33
N GLY A 150 -7.27 -23.38 -3.66
CA GLY A 150 -7.54 -24.54 -4.51
C GLY A 150 -8.95 -25.10 -4.32
N ASP A 151 -9.90 -24.24 -3.91
CA ASP A 151 -11.30 -24.59 -3.69
C ASP A 151 -12.24 -24.05 -4.78
N GLY A 152 -11.68 -23.38 -5.79
CA GLY A 152 -12.40 -22.81 -6.90
C GLY A 152 -13.32 -21.65 -6.52
N LYS A 153 -13.04 -20.92 -5.42
CA LYS A 153 -13.86 -19.79 -4.93
C LYS A 153 -13.06 -18.55 -4.55
#